data_AF-A0A3S4IS21-F1
#
_entry.id   AF-A0A3S4IS21-F1
#
_cell.length_a   1.000
_cell.length_b   1.000
_cell.length_c   1.000
_cell.angle_alpha   90.00
_cell.angle_beta   90.00
_cell.angle_gamma   90.00
#
_symmetry.space_group_name_H-M   'P 1'
#
loop_
_entity.id
_entity.type
_entity.pdbx_description
1 polymer ?
#
loop_
_entity_poly.entity_id
_entity_poly.type
_entity_poly.pdbx_seq_one_letter_code
_entity_poly.pdbx_strand_id
1 'polypeptide(L)'
;MNALLYCLVVVIWGTTWIAIYLQQGPVSAPVSIFWRFAVASALMMLILLASGKLRKLSGRDHLFCLLQGGCVFCFNFWCFYSAAAWINTGLESVIFSMAVLFNAVNSFVFFGHKPPLRFYYAAGLGLTGIITLFWQDLANSGWNHSLLLGLV
;
A
#
# COMPACT_ATOMS: atom_id res chain seq x y z
N MET A 1 18.03 8.87 15.65
CA MET A 1 16.72 9.38 15.20
C MET A 1 16.10 8.51 14.08
N ASN A 2 16.81 8.26 12.97
CA ASN A 2 16.25 7.56 11.80
C ASN A 2 15.82 6.11 12.08
N ALA A 3 16.56 5.37 12.91
CA ALA A 3 16.21 3.98 13.24
C ALA A 3 14.89 3.86 14.03
N LEU A 4 14.62 4.79 14.96
CA LEU A 4 13.37 4.79 15.74
C LEU A 4 12.17 5.10 14.85
N LEU A 5 12.29 6.11 13.98
CA LEU A 5 11.26 6.42 12.98
C LEU A 5 11.01 5.25 12.03
N TYR A 6 12.08 4.58 11.59
CA TYR A 6 11.97 3.40 10.75
C TYR A 6 11.26 2.24 11.47
N CYS A 7 11.64 1.93 12.71
CA CYS A 7 10.98 0.89 13.50
C CYS A 7 9.50 1.19 13.73
N LEU A 8 9.14 2.45 14.03
CA LEU A 8 7.74 2.85 14.15
C LEU A 8 6.96 2.63 12.87
N VAL A 9 7.51 3.03 11.72
CA VAL A 9 6.87 2.81 10.42
C VAL A 9 6.66 1.32 10.17
N VAL A 10 7.67 0.49 10.42
CA VAL A 10 7.59 -0.96 10.24
C VAL A 10 6.52 -1.57 11.14
N VAL A 11 6.46 -1.19 12.41
CA VAL A 11 5.46 -1.71 13.36
C VAL A 11 4.06 -1.26 13.00
N ILE A 12 3.86 0.03 12.72
CA ILE A 12 2.54 0.58 12.36
C ILE A 12 2.03 -0.08 11.08
N TRP A 13 2.83 -0.12 10.02
CA TRP A 13 2.41 -0.70 8.75
C TRP A 13 2.27 -2.21 8.81
N GLY A 14 3.17 -2.92 9.52
CA GLY A 14 3.08 -4.36 9.69
C GLY A 14 1.82 -4.78 10.47
N THR A 15 1.53 -4.10 11.58
CA THR A 15 0.34 -4.42 12.41
C THR A 15 -0.98 -3.98 11.76
N THR A 16 -0.95 -3.04 10.81
CA THR A 16 -2.15 -2.61 10.08
C THR A 16 -2.80 -3.77 9.33
N TRP A 17 -2.02 -4.71 8.77
CA TRP A 17 -2.56 -5.89 8.08
C TRP A 17 -3.33 -6.82 9.01
N ILE A 18 -2.82 -7.01 10.23
CA ILE A 18 -3.52 -7.79 11.28
C ILE A 18 -4.83 -7.12 11.66
N ALA A 19 -4.82 -5.79 11.80
CA ALA A 19 -6.03 -5.02 12.08
C ALA A 19 -7.05 -5.10 10.92
N ILE A 20 -6.60 -5.08 9.67
CA ILE A 20 -7.46 -5.26 8.48
C ILE A 20 -8.09 -6.65 8.50
N TYR A 21 -7.30 -7.70 8.77
CA TYR A 21 -7.82 -9.07 8.89
C TYR A 21 -8.89 -9.18 9.98
N LEU A 22 -8.63 -8.64 11.17
CA LEU A 22 -9.61 -8.60 12.27
C LEU A 22 -10.86 -7.77 11.93
N GLN A 23 -10.75 -6.84 10.98
CA GLN A 23 -11.83 -5.97 10.54
C GLN A 23 -12.65 -6.55 9.37
N GLN A 24 -12.32 -7.75 8.87
CA GLN A 24 -13.15 -8.52 7.95
C GLN A 24 -14.40 -9.09 8.67
N GLY A 25 -15.11 -8.24 9.41
CA GLY A 25 -16.39 -8.52 10.05
C GLY A 25 -17.57 -8.26 9.12
N PRO A 26 -18.80 -8.10 9.65
CA PRO A 26 -20.03 -8.02 8.84
C PRO A 26 -20.17 -6.74 7.99
N VAL A 27 -19.24 -5.80 8.10
CA VAL A 27 -19.26 -4.52 7.36
C VAL A 27 -18.29 -4.60 6.20
N SER A 28 -18.74 -4.24 5.00
CA SER A 28 -17.89 -4.24 3.82
C SER A 28 -16.66 -3.35 4.01
N ALA A 29 -15.47 -3.88 3.67
CA ALA A 29 -14.21 -3.15 3.71
C ALA A 29 -14.26 -1.74 3.08
N PRO A 30 -14.89 -1.50 1.89
CA PRO A 30 -14.96 -0.17 1.30
C PRO A 30 -15.67 0.87 2.17
N VAL A 31 -16.68 0.46 2.95
CA VAL A 31 -17.40 1.38 3.86
C VAL A 31 -16.52 1.76 5.04
N SER A 32 -15.80 0.80 5.61
CA SER A 32 -14.83 1.07 6.69
C SER A 32 -13.70 2.00 6.23
N ILE A 33 -13.20 1.79 5.02
CA ILE A 33 -12.16 2.60 4.41
C ILE A 33 -12.68 4.01 4.13
N PHE A 34 -13.86 4.14 3.53
CA PHE A 34 -14.49 5.43 3.27
C PHE A 34 -14.60 6.28 4.54
N TRP A 35 -15.11 5.70 5.64
CA TRP A 35 -15.23 6.42 6.91
C TRP A 35 -13.89 6.84 7.50
N ARG A 36 -12.84 6.01 7.40
CA ARG A 36 -11.49 6.38 7.87
C ARG A 36 -10.94 7.58 7.09
N PHE A 37 -11.04 7.57 5.76
CA PHE A 37 -10.55 8.68 4.93
C PHE A 37 -11.43 9.92 5.06
N ALA A 38 -12.74 9.77 5.19
CA ALA A 38 -13.65 10.88 5.43
C ALA A 38 -13.33 11.58 6.76
N VAL A 39 -13.19 10.82 7.85
CA VAL A 39 -12.84 11.37 9.17
C VAL A 39 -11.42 11.98 9.14
N ALA A 40 -10.44 11.31 8.53
CA ALA A 40 -9.09 11.85 8.41
C ALA A 40 -9.06 13.16 7.60
N SER A 41 -9.79 13.23 6.50
CA SER A 41 -9.90 14.44 5.66
C SER A 41 -10.59 15.59 6.41
N ALA A 42 -11.68 15.31 7.13
CA ALA A 42 -12.37 16.29 7.96
C ALA A 42 -11.48 16.81 9.09
N LEU A 43 -10.79 15.91 9.81
CA LEU A 43 -9.86 16.29 10.87
C LEU A 43 -8.70 17.13 10.33
N MET A 44 -8.09 16.72 9.22
CA MET A 44 -7.02 17.51 8.59
C MET A 44 -7.52 18.88 8.15
N MET A 45 -8.74 18.97 7.60
CA MET A 45 -9.32 20.25 7.21
C MET A 45 -9.59 21.14 8.42
N LEU A 46 -10.12 20.58 9.52
CA LEU A 46 -10.31 21.30 10.79
C LEU A 46 -8.98 21.79 11.38
N ILE A 47 -7.93 20.97 11.37
CA ILE A 47 -6.60 21.34 11.84
C ILE A 47 -5.99 22.46 10.97
N LEU A 48 -6.16 22.39 9.65
CA LEU A 48 -5.67 23.42 8.72
C LEU A 48 -6.43 24.75 8.87
N LEU A 49 -7.75 24.68 9.08
CA LEU A 49 -8.58 25.83 9.42
C LEU A 49 -8.16 26.46 10.75
N ALA A 50 -8.04 25.65 11.81
CA ALA A 50 -7.65 26.11 13.15
C ALA A 50 -6.22 26.66 13.20
N SER A 51 -5.30 26.11 12.42
CA SER A 51 -3.92 26.60 12.32
C SER A 51 -3.75 27.79 11.39
N GLY A 52 -4.80 28.22 10.68
CA GLY A 52 -4.74 29.32 9.69
C GLY A 52 -3.83 29.04 8.50
N LYS A 53 -3.38 27.79 8.33
CA LYS A 53 -2.46 27.36 7.26
C LYS A 53 -3.18 26.87 6.01
N LEU A 54 -4.50 27.09 5.92
CA LEU A 54 -5.30 26.74 4.76
C LEU A 54 -4.88 27.60 3.55
N ARG A 55 -3.88 27.12 2.81
CA ARG A 55 -3.42 27.75 1.58
C ARG A 55 -4.37 27.40 0.45
N LYS A 56 -4.74 28.41 -0.36
CA LYS A 56 -5.42 28.17 -1.62
C LYS A 56 -4.44 27.45 -2.56
N LEU A 57 -4.76 26.20 -2.90
CA LEU A 57 -4.04 25.48 -3.94
C LEU A 57 -4.42 26.04 -5.31
N SER A 58 -3.49 26.07 -6.25
CA SER A 58 -3.84 26.45 -7.63
C SER A 58 -4.75 25.37 -8.25
N GLY A 59 -5.52 25.71 -9.29
CA GLY A 59 -6.38 24.72 -9.97
C GLY A 59 -5.60 23.52 -10.52
N ARG A 60 -4.33 23.71 -10.88
CA ARG A 60 -3.42 22.62 -11.28
C ARG A 60 -3.04 21.73 -10.09
N ASP A 61 -2.77 22.31 -8.93
CA ASP A 61 -2.45 21.54 -7.71
C ASP A 61 -3.68 20.76 -7.21
N HIS A 62 -4.88 21.31 -7.37
CA HIS A 62 -6.13 20.56 -7.16
C HIS A 62 -6.23 19.36 -8.09
N LEU A 63 -5.88 19.52 -9.37
CA LEU A 63 -5.92 18.41 -10.34
C LEU A 63 -4.91 17.31 -9.97
N PHE A 64 -3.69 17.67 -9.59
CA PHE A 64 -2.70 16.69 -9.11
C PHE A 64 -3.14 16.01 -7.82
N CYS A 65 -3.75 16.75 -6.88
CA CYS A 65 -4.30 16.18 -5.65
C CYS A 65 -5.46 15.21 -5.94
N LEU A 66 -6.33 15.55 -6.90
CA LEU A 66 -7.44 14.70 -7.31
C LEU A 66 -6.97 13.47 -8.08
N LEU A 67 -5.98 13.61 -8.97
CA LEU A 67 -5.35 12.48 -9.67
C LEU A 67 -4.62 11.56 -8.69
N GLN A 68 -3.84 12.12 -7.77
CA GLN A 68 -3.18 11.36 -6.72
C GLN A 68 -4.20 10.63 -5.85
N GLY A 69 -5.28 11.31 -5.43
CA GLY A 69 -6.34 10.69 -4.64
C GLY A 69 -7.08 9.59 -5.41
N GLY A 70 -7.42 9.85 -6.67
CA GLY A 70 -8.11 8.91 -7.54
C GLY A 70 -7.27 7.66 -7.86
N CYS A 71 -5.99 7.83 -8.18
CA CYS A 71 -5.12 6.71 -8.52
C CYS A 71 -4.61 5.96 -7.29
N VAL A 72 -4.10 6.68 -6.27
CA VAL A 72 -3.47 6.05 -5.08
C VAL A 72 -4.51 5.51 -4.12
N PHE A 73 -5.71 6.09 -4.05
CA PHE A 73 -6.78 5.57 -3.19
C PHE A 73 -7.86 4.86 -4.00
N CYS A 74 -8.62 5.54 -4.85
CA CYS A 74 -9.80 4.91 -5.46
C CYS A 74 -9.44 3.70 -6.34
N PHE A 75 -8.50 3.85 -7.27
CA PHE A 75 -8.09 2.76 -8.16
C PHE A 75 -7.33 1.68 -7.39
N ASN A 76 -6.41 2.06 -6.52
CA ASN A 76 -5.66 1.12 -5.68
C ASN A 76 -6.61 0.27 -4.81
N PHE A 77 -7.56 0.90 -4.10
CA PHE A 77 -8.54 0.18 -3.27
C PHE A 77 -9.51 -0.66 -4.10
N TRP A 78 -9.88 -0.23 -5.31
CA TRP A 78 -10.69 -1.04 -6.21
C TRP A 78 -9.94 -2.32 -6.61
N CYS A 79 -8.68 -2.20 -7.01
CA CYS A 79 -7.81 -3.35 -7.31
C CYS A 79 -7.62 -4.24 -6.08
N PHE A 80 -7.35 -3.65 -4.91
CA PHE A 80 -7.24 -4.38 -3.65
C PHE A 80 -8.51 -5.14 -3.31
N TYR A 81 -9.69 -4.53 -3.42
CA TYR A 81 -10.94 -5.21 -3.10
C TYR A 81 -11.28 -6.30 -4.12
N SER A 82 -10.93 -6.07 -5.39
CA SER A 82 -11.05 -7.09 -6.43
C SER A 82 -10.12 -8.28 -6.12
N ALA A 83 -8.88 -8.04 -5.70
CA ALA A 83 -7.91 -9.06 -5.31
C ALA A 83 -8.26 -9.75 -3.98
N ALA A 84 -8.80 -9.01 -2.99
CA ALA A 84 -9.22 -9.51 -1.68
C ALA A 84 -10.30 -10.59 -1.77
N ALA A 85 -11.11 -10.58 -2.85
CA ALA A 85 -12.08 -11.62 -3.12
C ALA A 85 -11.43 -12.97 -3.51
N TRP A 86 -10.17 -12.95 -3.95
CA TRP A 86 -9.44 -14.11 -4.44
C TRP A 86 -8.21 -14.48 -3.59
N ILE A 87 -7.74 -13.57 -2.74
CA ILE A 87 -6.46 -13.68 -2.04
C ILE A 87 -6.62 -13.42 -0.53
N ASN A 88 -5.93 -14.20 0.29
CA ASN A 88 -5.84 -13.99 1.73
C ASN A 88 -5.04 -12.71 2.06
N THR A 89 -5.45 -11.95 3.08
CA THR A 89 -4.79 -10.71 3.53
C THR A 89 -3.27 -10.85 3.78
N GLY A 90 -2.78 -12.06 4.07
CA GLY A 90 -1.34 -12.35 4.18
C GLY A 90 -0.60 -12.17 2.84
N LEU A 91 -1.14 -12.70 1.76
CA LEU A 91 -0.60 -12.54 0.39
C LEU A 91 -0.69 -11.08 -0.06
N GLU A 92 -1.78 -10.38 0.27
CA GLU A 92 -1.95 -8.95 -0.02
C GLU A 92 -0.82 -8.11 0.59
N SER A 93 -0.46 -8.38 1.85
CA SER A 93 0.60 -7.65 2.55
C SER A 93 1.97 -7.76 1.85
N VAL A 94 2.19 -8.89 1.17
CA VAL A 94 3.45 -9.18 0.49
C VAL A 94 3.47 -8.62 -0.91
N ILE A 95 2.38 -8.71 -1.66
CA ILE A 95 2.22 -8.00 -2.93
C ILE A 95 2.41 -6.49 -2.69
N PHE A 96 1.84 -5.95 -1.61
CA PHE A 96 2.06 -4.56 -1.24
C PHE A 96 3.52 -4.27 -0.89
N SER A 97 4.22 -5.19 -0.24
CA SER A 97 5.66 -5.05 0.02
C SER A 97 6.49 -5.04 -1.28
N MET A 98 6.05 -5.74 -2.33
CA MET A 98 6.64 -5.64 -3.66
C MET A 98 6.44 -4.27 -4.31
N ALA A 99 5.47 -3.46 -3.86
CA ALA A 99 5.31 -2.08 -4.34
C ALA A 99 6.56 -1.23 -4.10
N VAL A 100 7.39 -1.55 -3.10
CA VAL A 100 8.70 -0.89 -2.89
C VAL A 100 9.67 -1.16 -4.05
N LEU A 101 9.67 -2.39 -4.58
CA LEU A 101 10.46 -2.74 -5.77
C LEU A 101 9.92 -1.97 -6.99
N PHE A 102 8.60 -1.95 -7.19
CA PHE A 102 7.97 -1.18 -8.26
C PHE A 102 8.26 0.32 -8.13
N ASN A 103 8.21 0.89 -6.93
CA ASN A 103 8.54 2.30 -6.69
C ASN A 103 10.01 2.61 -7.00
N ALA A 104 10.93 1.70 -6.69
CA ALA A 104 12.34 1.87 -7.05
C ALA A 104 12.57 1.78 -8.56
N VAL A 105 11.90 0.84 -9.24
CA VAL A 105 11.93 0.72 -10.71
C VAL A 105 11.32 1.97 -11.36
N ASN A 106 10.16 2.42 -10.90
CA ASN A 106 9.51 3.64 -11.36
C ASN A 106 10.41 4.87 -11.12
N SER A 107 11.09 4.95 -9.97
CA SER A 107 12.04 6.03 -9.69
C SER A 107 13.23 6.03 -10.65
N PHE A 108 13.71 4.85 -11.02
CA PHE A 108 14.75 4.70 -12.04
C PHE A 108 14.27 5.09 -13.45
N VAL A 109 13.08 4.63 -13.86
CA VAL A 109 12.52 4.86 -15.20
C VAL A 109 12.06 6.31 -15.40
N PHE A 110 11.32 6.88 -14.45
CA PHE A 110 10.73 8.21 -14.59
C PHE A 110 11.67 9.34 -14.13
N PHE A 111 12.48 9.11 -13.11
CA PHE A 111 13.35 10.16 -12.52
C PHE A 111 14.84 9.93 -12.77
N GLY A 112 15.23 8.86 -13.48
CA GLY A 112 16.63 8.56 -13.81
C GLY A 112 17.51 8.27 -12.60
N HIS A 113 16.93 8.10 -11.41
CA HIS A 113 17.69 7.86 -10.18
C HIS A 113 18.19 6.43 -10.16
N LYS A 114 19.48 6.25 -10.47
CA LYS A 114 20.15 4.93 -10.42
C LYS A 114 20.11 4.38 -8.99
N PRO A 115 19.47 3.22 -8.75
CA PRO A 115 19.46 2.61 -7.42
C PRO A 115 20.90 2.33 -6.97
N PRO A 116 21.26 2.64 -5.72
CA PRO A 116 22.58 2.31 -5.19
C PRO A 116 22.78 0.80 -5.18
N LEU A 117 24.02 0.31 -5.30
CA LEU A 117 24.30 -1.14 -5.39
C LEU A 117 23.70 -1.96 -4.22
N ARG A 118 23.58 -1.33 -3.04
CA ARG A 118 22.94 -1.88 -1.84
C ARG A 118 21.46 -2.22 -2.04
N PHE A 119 20.76 -1.50 -2.92
CA PHE A 119 19.37 -1.78 -3.26
C PHE A 119 19.20 -3.13 -3.93
N TYR A 120 20.12 -3.55 -4.81
CA TYR A 120 20.05 -4.85 -5.48
C TYR A 120 20.20 -6.01 -4.48
N TYR A 121 21.11 -5.89 -3.51
CA TYR A 121 21.24 -6.88 -2.43
C TYR A 121 20.01 -6.91 -1.53
N ALA A 122 19.46 -5.74 -1.16
CA ALA A 122 18.24 -5.66 -0.36
C ALA A 122 17.03 -6.22 -1.11
N ALA A 123 16.90 -5.94 -2.41
CA ALA A 123 15.86 -6.46 -3.28
C ALA A 123 15.97 -7.99 -3.41
N GLY A 124 17.19 -8.52 -3.61
CA GLY A 124 17.45 -9.96 -3.65
C GLY A 124 17.03 -10.65 -2.35
N LEU A 125 17.48 -10.13 -1.20
CA LEU A 125 17.10 -10.66 0.12
C LEU A 125 15.59 -10.57 0.36
N GLY A 126 14.97 -9.46 -0.01
CA GLY A 126 13.51 -9.28 0.09
C GLY A 126 12.74 -10.30 -0.76
N LEU A 127 13.16 -10.50 -2.02
CA LEU A 127 12.53 -11.48 -2.91
C LEU A 127 12.69 -12.90 -2.39
N THR A 128 13.86 -13.26 -1.87
CA THR A 128 14.07 -14.58 -1.25
C THR A 128 13.17 -14.76 -0.02
N GLY A 129 13.03 -13.73 0.82
CA GLY A 129 12.16 -13.76 1.98
C GLY A 129 10.69 -14.01 1.61
N ILE A 130 10.22 -13.34 0.56
CA ILE A 130 8.88 -13.55 0.00
C ILE A 130 8.70 -15.00 -0.47
N ILE A 131 9.62 -15.52 -1.27
CA ILE A 131 9.54 -16.91 -1.78
C ILE A 131 9.53 -17.91 -0.61
N THR A 132 10.37 -17.70 0.41
CA THR A 132 10.39 -18.61 1.57
C THR A 132 9.12 -18.54 2.40
N LEU A 133 8.52 -17.36 2.55
CA LEU A 133 7.29 -17.18 3.32
C LEU A 133 6.11 -17.91 2.68
N PHE A 134 6.02 -17.86 1.34
CA PHE A 134 4.93 -18.47 0.58
C PHE A 134 5.29 -19.82 -0.04
N TRP A 135 6.43 -20.41 0.30
CA TRP A 135 6.87 -21.68 -0.28
C TRP A 135 5.83 -22.79 -0.09
N GLN A 136 5.25 -22.89 1.11
CA GLN A 136 4.22 -23.88 1.41
C GLN A 136 2.89 -23.57 0.72
N ASP A 137 2.48 -22.30 0.65
CA ASP A 137 1.28 -21.91 -0.08
C ASP A 137 1.44 -22.18 -1.59
N LEU A 138 2.60 -21.91 -2.18
CA LEU A 138 2.89 -22.24 -3.59
C LEU A 138 2.93 -23.75 -3.84
N ALA A 139 3.54 -24.51 -2.93
CA ALA A 139 3.68 -25.95 -3.05
C ALA A 139 2.33 -26.67 -2.89
N ASN A 140 1.43 -26.16 -2.05
CA ASN A 140 0.11 -26.74 -1.80
C ASN A 140 -0.96 -26.25 -2.78
N SER A 141 -0.83 -25.05 -3.36
CA SER A 141 -1.85 -24.42 -4.22
C SER A 141 -1.74 -24.78 -5.70
N GLY A 142 -1.39 -26.04 -6.02
CA GLY A 142 -1.12 -26.55 -7.38
C GLY A 142 -1.83 -25.78 -8.51
N TRP A 143 -1.06 -24.94 -9.22
CA TRP A 143 -1.42 -24.28 -10.48
C TRP A 143 -2.87 -23.75 -10.59
N ASN A 144 -3.38 -23.14 -9.52
CA ASN A 144 -4.73 -22.59 -9.53
C ASN A 144 -4.74 -21.23 -10.27
N HIS A 145 -5.42 -21.16 -11.43
CA HIS A 145 -5.49 -19.97 -12.27
C HIS A 145 -6.03 -18.73 -11.53
N SER A 146 -6.79 -18.93 -10.46
CA SER A 146 -7.33 -17.89 -9.57
C SER A 146 -6.24 -17.11 -8.83
N LEU A 147 -5.12 -17.77 -8.47
CA LEU A 147 -3.97 -17.13 -7.81
C LEU A 147 -3.18 -16.25 -8.77
N LEU A 148 -3.05 -16.66 -10.03
CA LEU A 148 -2.38 -15.87 -11.07
C LEU A 148 -3.17 -14.60 -11.42
N LEU A 149 -4.50 -14.67 -11.43
CA LEU A 149 -5.37 -13.50 -11.68
C LEU A 149 -5.37 -12.48 -10.54
N GLY A 150 -5.07 -12.90 -9.30
CA GLY A 150 -4.95 -11.96 -8.18
C GLY A 150 -3.54 -11.36 -8.02
N LEU A 151 -2.53 -11.93 -8.67
CA LEU A 151 -1.14 -11.45 -8.66
C LEU A 151 -0.86 -10.37 -9.72
N VAL A 152 -1.77 -10.17 -10.69
CA VAL A 152 -1.67 -9.18 -11.79
C VAL A 152 -2.70 -8.07 -11.58
#